data_AF-A0A7J9SEV7-F1
#
_entry.id   AF-A0A7J9SEV7-F1
#
_cell.length_a   1.000
_cell.length_b   1.000
_cell.length_c   1.000
_cell.angle_alpha   90.00
_cell.angle_beta   90.00
_cell.angle_gamma   90.00
#
_symmetry.space_group_name_H-M   'P 1'
#
loop_
_entity.id
_entity.type
_entity.pdbx_description
1 polymer ?
#
loop_
_entity_poly.entity_id
_entity_poly.type
_entity_poly.pdbx_seq_one_letter_code
_entity_poly.pdbx_strand_id
1 'polypeptide(L)' 'MRTAVRNLRAASFWAAIVLPVTYLPLLAGGLGGAEALLFVSLVVVNAGAFVLGHEYEPSDDE' A
#
# COMPACT_ATOMS: atom_id res chain seq x y z
N MET A 1 -17.13 -15.15 2.03
CA MET A 1 -16.88 -13.70 2.15
C MET A 1 -15.81 -13.35 3.20
N ARG A 2 -15.92 -13.79 4.47
CA ARG A 2 -14.99 -13.42 5.58
C ARG A 2 -13.50 -13.66 5.28
N THR A 3 -13.13 -14.81 4.72
CA THR A 3 -11.73 -15.13 4.38
C THR A 3 -11.13 -14.18 3.35
N ALA A 4 -11.93 -13.77 2.36
CA ALA A 4 -11.47 -12.82 1.35
C ALA A 4 -11.18 -11.43 1.95
N VAL A 5 -12.01 -10.98 2.90
CA VAL A 5 -11.81 -9.71 3.62
C VAL A 5 -10.53 -9.79 4.48
N ARG A 6 -10.30 -10.89 5.18
CA ARG A 6 -9.08 -11.10 5.99
C ARG A 6 -7.82 -11.11 5.12
N ASN A 7 -7.84 -11.80 3.99
CA ASN A 7 -6.72 -11.81 3.04
C ASN A 7 -6.46 -10.41 2.45
N LEU A 8 -7.51 -9.66 2.14
CA LEU A 8 -7.39 -8.30 1.62
C LEU A 8 -6.79 -7.34 2.67
N ARG A 9 -7.18 -7.47 3.95
CA ARG A 9 -6.60 -6.69 5.06
C ARG A 9 -5.11 -7.01 5.22
N ALA A 10 -4.73 -8.28 5.22
CA ALA A 10 -3.33 -8.69 5.30
C ALA A 10 -2.51 -8.16 4.11
N ALA A 11 -3.04 -8.27 2.87
CA ALA A 11 -2.38 -7.72 1.70
C ALA A 11 -2.25 -6.19 1.75
N SER A 12 -3.28 -5.48 2.23
CA SER A 12 -3.26 -4.02 2.39
C SER A 12 -2.24 -3.57 3.43
N PHE A 13 -2.15 -4.29 4.55
CA PHE A 13 -1.14 -4.04 5.58
C PHE A 13 0.28 -4.18 5.03
N TRP A 14 0.59 -5.28 4.36
CA TRP A 14 1.92 -5.48 3.76
C TRP A 14 2.22 -4.48 2.65
N ALA A 15 1.22 -4.16 1.82
CA ALA A 15 1.36 -3.14 0.78
C ALA A 15 1.69 -1.77 1.38
N ALA A 16 1.06 -1.38 2.50
CA ALA A 16 1.34 -0.12 3.19
C ALA A 16 2.83 0.01 3.61
N ILE A 17 3.47 -1.11 3.98
CA ILE A 17 4.88 -1.16 4.39
C ILE A 17 5.84 -1.16 3.20
N VAL A 18 5.55 -1.94 2.15
CA VAL A 18 6.48 -2.17 1.03
C VAL A 18 6.44 -1.06 -0.01
N LEU A 19 5.25 -0.52 -0.32
CA LEU A 19 5.08 0.52 -1.35
C LEU A 19 6.00 1.74 -1.18
N PRO A 20 6.22 2.30 0.02
CA PRO A 20 7.06 3.48 0.18
C PRO A 20 8.50 3.26 -0.27
N VAL A 21 9.01 2.01 -0.19
CA VAL A 21 10.36 1.67 -0.67
C VAL A 21 10.47 1.86 -2.19
N THR A 22 9.38 1.63 -2.93
CA THR A 22 9.33 1.83 -4.39
C THR A 22 9.44 3.29 -4.80
N TYR A 23 9.25 4.23 -3.87
CA TYR A 23 9.35 5.66 -4.15
C TYR A 23 10.81 6.08 -4.34
N LEU A 24 11.74 5.41 -3.67
CA LEU A 24 13.16 5.75 -3.70
C LEU A 24 13.75 5.70 -5.12
N PRO A 25 13.63 4.61 -5.89
CA PRO A 25 14.14 4.59 -7.26
C PRO A 25 13.41 5.59 -8.17
N LEU A 26 12.11 5.81 -7.95
CA LEU A 26 11.33 6.77 -8.75
C LEU A 26 11.77 8.23 -8.48
N LEU A 27 12.02 8.57 -7.22
CA LEU A 27 12.55 9.87 -6.82
C LEU A 27 14.01 10.06 -7.28
N ALA A 28 14.83 9.01 -7.19
CA ALA A 28 16.21 9.05 -7.67
C ALA A 28 16.31 9.22 -9.19
N GLY A 29 15.35 8.68 -9.95
CA GLY A 29 15.25 8.86 -11.40
C GLY A 29 14.67 10.22 -11.83
N GLY A 30 14.01 10.93 -10.92
CA GLY A 30 13.34 12.21 -11.17
C GLY A 30 11.87 12.07 -11.57
N LEU A 31 11.09 13.12 -11.34
CA LEU A 31 9.63 13.15 -11.55
C LEU A 31 9.24 14.07 -12.72
N GLY A 32 9.67 13.74 -13.93
CA GLY A 32 9.19 14.41 -15.16
C GLY A 32 7.87 13.82 -15.65
N GLY A 33 7.05 14.61 -16.34
CA GLY A 33 5.91 14.11 -17.14
C GLY A 33 5.03 13.04 -16.47
N ALA A 34 5.12 11.80 -16.96
CA ALA A 34 4.29 10.67 -16.53
C ALA A 34 4.74 10.08 -15.18
N GLU A 35 6.02 10.19 -14.84
CA GLU A 35 6.61 9.70 -13.60
C GLU A 35 6.04 10.43 -12.38
N ALA A 36 5.69 11.71 -12.53
CA ALA A 36 4.98 12.47 -11.51
C ALA A 36 3.57 11.89 -11.24
N LEU A 37 2.83 11.54 -12.30
CA LEU A 37 1.50 10.92 -12.17
C LEU A 37 1.60 9.51 -11.56
N LEU A 38 2.63 8.74 -11.93
CA LEU A 38 2.91 7.44 -11.35
C LEU A 38 3.20 7.56 -9.84
N PHE A 39 4.04 8.51 -9.45
CA PHE A 39 4.37 8.76 -8.04
C PHE A 39 3.11 9.11 -7.24
N VAL A 40 2.30 10.05 -7.73
CA VAL A 40 1.03 10.43 -7.08
C VAL A 40 0.09 9.24 -6.97
N SER A 41 -0.02 8.42 -8.02
CA SER A 41 -0.84 7.21 -7.99
C SER A 41 -0.36 6.22 -6.94
N LEU A 42 0.96 6.00 -6.85
CA LEU A 42 1.57 5.14 -5.83
C LEU A 42 1.33 5.65 -4.41
N VAL A 43 1.35 6.97 -4.20
CA VAL A 43 1.01 7.60 -2.90
C VAL A 43 -0.45 7.37 -2.56
N VAL A 44 -1.37 7.57 -3.51
CA VAL A 44 -2.80 7.32 -3.30
C VAL A 44 -3.07 5.86 -2.97
N VAL A 45 -2.46 4.93 -3.71
CA VAL A 45 -2.58 3.48 -3.44
C VAL A 45 -2.02 3.12 -2.07
N ASN A 46 -0.87 3.68 -1.67
CA ASN A 46 -0.30 3.42 -0.36
C ASN A 46 -1.17 3.98 0.78
N ALA A 47 -1.72 5.18 0.63
CA ALA A 47 -2.67 5.73 1.59
C ALA A 47 -3.94 4.87 1.70
N GLY A 48 -4.45 4.37 0.57
CA GLY A 48 -5.56 3.42 0.55
C GLY A 48 -5.21 2.11 1.27
N ALA A 49 -4.02 1.56 1.03
CA ALA A 49 -3.52 0.36 1.69
C ALA A 49 -3.37 0.56 3.22
N PHE A 50 -2.90 1.73 3.65
CA PHE A 50 -2.82 2.11 5.06
C PHE A 50 -4.21 2.14 5.71
N VAL A 51 -5.18 2.82 5.10
CA VAL A 51 -6.55 2.90 5.62
C VAL A 51 -7.22 1.53 5.68
N LEU A 52 -7.11 0.72 4.61
CA LEU A 52 -7.72 -0.61 4.53
C LEU A 52 -7.03 -1.65 5.44
N GLY A 53 -5.73 -1.50 5.67
CA GLY A 53 -4.95 -2.36 6.55
C GLY A 53 -5.05 -1.99 8.03
N HIS A 54 -5.57 -0.80 8.37
CA HIS A 54 -5.55 -0.29 9.74
C HIS A 54 -6.32 -1.17 10.74
N GLU A 55 -7.44 -1.77 10.32
CA GLU A 55 -8.23 -2.68 11.14
C GLU A 55 -7.75 -4.15 11.05
N TYR A 56 -6.54 -4.42 10.54
CA TYR A 56 -6.00 -5.77 10.57
C TYR A 56 -5.57 -6.13 12.00
N GLU A 57 -6.39 -6.91 12.69
CA GLU A 57 -6.12 -7.44 14.02
C GLU A 57 -5.71 -8.92 13.89
N PRO A 58 -4.44 -9.29 14.11
CA PRO A 58 -3.95 -10.67 13.92
C PRO A 58 -4.36 -11.64 15.05
N SER A 59 -5.29 -11.29 15.94
CA SER A 59 -5.60 -12.03 17.17
C SER A 59 -7.00 -12.65 17.24
N ASP A 60 -7.56 -13.08 16.11
CA ASP A 60 -8.78 -13.92 16.07
C ASP A 60 -8.45 -15.41 15.79
N ASP A 61 -7.27 -15.86 16.21
CA ASP A 61 -6.89 -17.27 16.27
C ASP A 61 -6.73 -17.66 17.76
N GLU A 62 -7.86 -17.91 18.45
CA GLU A 62 -7.94 -18.73 19.69
C GLU A 62 -8.22 -20.19 19.35
#